data_AF-A0A0Q9C0X4-F1
#
_entry.id   AF-A0A0Q9C0X4-F1
#
_cell.length_a   1.000
_cell.length_b   1.000
_cell.length_c   1.000
_cell.angle_alpha   90.00
_cell.angle_beta   90.00
_cell.angle_gamma   90.00
#
_symmetry.space_group_name_H-M   'P 1'
#
loop_
_entity.id
_entity.type
_entity.pdbx_description
1 polymer ?
#
loop_
_entity_poly.entity_id
_entity_poly.type
_entity_poly.pdbx_seq_one_letter_code
_entity_poly.pdbx_strand_id
1 'polypeptide(L)' 'MSRLAGHELWREGAPHTSKGQLIYRGHITTGGTGHGRCSCGTLSPELPSGTQRRAWHREHKAQITRDQAGETR' A
#
# COMPACT_ATOMS: atom_id res chain seq x y z
N MET A 1 5.23 -17.43 -6.01
CA MET A 1 4.66 -16.23 -5.34
C MET A 1 3.51 -15.73 -6.19
N SER A 2 2.27 -16.00 -5.78
CA SER A 2 1.07 -15.67 -6.56
C SER A 2 1.00 -14.16 -6.79
N ARG A 3 1.05 -13.75 -8.05
CA ARG A 3 0.86 -12.35 -8.46
C ARG A 3 -0.63 -12.03 -8.29
N LEU A 4 -1.01 -11.54 -7.11
CA LEU A 4 -2.34 -10.94 -6.94
C LEU A 4 -2.46 -9.74 -7.88
N ALA A 5 -3.19 -9.93 -8.98
CA ALA A 5 -3.52 -8.87 -9.92
C ALA A 5 -4.34 -7.81 -9.19
N GLY A 6 -3.97 -6.53 -9.34
CA GLY A 6 -4.64 -5.42 -8.64
C GLY A 6 -4.18 -5.16 -7.20
N HIS A 7 -3.17 -5.89 -6.69
CA HIS A 7 -2.55 -5.62 -5.38
C HIS A 7 -1.10 -5.13 -5.54
N GLU A 8 -1.00 -3.94 -6.10
CA GLU A 8 0.24 -3.19 -6.23
C GLU A 8 0.24 -1.99 -5.29
N LEU A 9 1.43 -1.60 -4.84
CA LEU A 9 1.58 -0.42 -4.01
C LEU A 9 1.55 0.80 -4.93
N TRP A 10 0.52 1.63 -4.77
CA TRP A 10 0.30 2.76 -5.65
C TRP A 10 1.46 3.76 -5.52
N ARG A 11 2.05 4.12 -6.66
CA ARG A 11 3.25 4.97 -6.76
C ARG A 11 4.40 4.54 -5.83
N GLU A 12 4.65 3.24 -5.72
CA GLU A 12 5.80 2.67 -5.01
C GLU A 12 5.93 3.06 -3.52
N GLY A 13 4.82 3.48 -2.91
CA GLY A 13 4.78 3.90 -1.51
C GLY A 13 5.00 5.41 -1.32
N ALA A 14 4.62 6.21 -2.32
CA ALA A 14 4.44 7.64 -2.12
C ALA A 14 3.45 7.91 -0.97
N PRO A 15 3.66 8.96 -0.17
CA PRO A 15 2.76 9.31 0.93
C PRO A 15 1.40 9.81 0.40
N HIS A 16 0.33 9.22 0.91
CA HIS A 16 -1.05 9.63 0.66
C HIS A 16 -1.70 10.21 1.91
N THR A 17 -2.66 11.09 1.71
CA THR A 17 -3.55 11.62 2.74
C THR A 17 -4.48 10.52 3.23
N SER A 18 -5.16 10.75 4.34
CA SER A 18 -6.24 9.89 4.84
C SER A 18 -7.41 9.70 3.85
N LYS A 19 -7.50 10.55 2.82
CA LYS A 19 -8.47 10.45 1.72
C LYS A 19 -7.92 9.72 0.49
N GLY A 20 -6.71 9.17 0.57
CA GLY A 20 -6.06 8.48 -0.55
C GLY A 20 -5.54 9.39 -1.66
N GLN A 21 -5.50 10.71 -1.44
CA GLN A 21 -4.89 11.68 -2.36
C GLN A 21 -3.39 11.76 -2.10
N LEU A 22 -2.57 11.89 -3.14
CA LEU A 22 -1.11 12.08 -2.98
C LEU A 22 -0.82 13.35 -2.19
N ILE A 23 0.05 13.26 -1.18
CA ILE A 23 0.46 14.40 -0.35
C ILE A 23 1.40 15.34 -1.13
N TYR A 24 2.04 14.87 -2.22
CA TYR A 24 3.06 15.65 -2.93
C TYR A 24 2.76 15.89 -4.42
N ARG A 25 3.03 17.11 -4.91
CA ARG A 25 2.68 17.68 -6.23
C ARG A 25 3.91 18.05 -7.09
N GLY A 26 5.04 17.34 -6.95
CA GLY A 26 6.27 17.62 -7.71
C GLY A 26 7.00 16.35 -8.14
N HIS A 27 8.23 16.15 -7.68
CA HIS A 27 8.96 14.88 -7.76
C HIS A 27 8.32 13.79 -6.88
N ILE A 28 8.07 12.59 -7.41
CA ILE A 28 7.62 11.44 -6.61
C ILE A 28 8.76 11.07 -5.64
N THR A 29 8.72 11.60 -4.42
CA THR A 29 9.61 11.17 -3.36
C THR A 29 8.87 10.14 -2.51
N THR A 30 9.56 9.05 -2.17
CA THR A 30 9.05 8.05 -1.21
C THR A 30 9.28 8.50 0.23
N GLY A 31 9.89 9.67 0.43
CA GLY A 31 10.14 10.30 1.72
C GLY A 31 8.91 11.02 2.29
N GLY A 32 8.91 11.23 3.60
CA GLY A 32 7.86 11.95 4.31
C GLY A 32 6.77 11.08 4.90
N THR A 33 6.05 11.66 5.86
CA THR A 33 4.97 11.02 6.60
C THR A 33 3.69 10.96 5.77
N GLY A 34 3.01 9.81 5.79
CA GLY A 34 1.75 9.61 5.08
C GLY A 34 1.35 8.15 4.94
N HIS A 35 0.20 7.93 4.32
CA HIS A 35 -0.45 6.63 4.17
C HIS A 35 0.08 5.94 2.91
N GLY A 36 0.31 4.63 2.99
CA GLY A 36 0.51 3.76 1.84
C GLY A 36 -0.84 3.39 1.25
N ARG A 37 -0.99 3.44 -0.08
CA ARG A 37 -2.22 3.06 -0.76
C ARG A 37 -2.00 1.81 -1.59
N CYS A 38 -2.75 0.75 -1.30
CA CYS A 38 -2.82 -0.41 -2.18
C CYS A 38 -3.82 -0.13 -3.32
N SER A 39 -3.56 -0.69 -4.50
CA SER A 39 -4.47 -0.59 -5.65
C SER A 39 -5.87 -1.18 -5.38
N CYS A 40 -6.02 -2.05 -4.37
CA CYS A 40 -7.32 -2.54 -3.92
C CYS A 40 -8.19 -1.49 -3.19
N GLY A 41 -7.64 -0.31 -2.90
CA GLY A 41 -8.34 0.78 -2.20
C GLY A 41 -7.98 0.92 -0.71
N THR A 42 -7.35 -0.09 -0.11
CA THR A 42 -6.93 -0.05 1.30
C THR A 42 -5.82 0.97 1.53
N LEU A 43 -5.93 1.73 2.63
CA LEU A 43 -4.91 2.67 3.12
C LEU A 43 -4.24 2.12 4.37
N SER A 44 -2.92 2.28 4.46
CA SER A 44 -2.16 2.00 5.68
C SER A 44 -2.43 3.07 6.74
N PRO A 45 -2.10 2.83 8.02
CA PRO A 45 -1.92 3.92 8.98
C PRO A 45 -0.88 4.92 8.47
N GLU A 46 -0.85 6.11 9.09
CA GLU A 46 0.17 7.11 8.78
C GLU A 46 1.57 6.57 9.14
N LEU A 47 2.45 6.51 8.15
CA LEU A 47 3.80 5.97 8.30
C LEU A 47 4.84 7.04 7.96
N PRO A 48 5.95 7.17 8.71
CA PRO A 48 6.92 8.24 8.51
C PRO A 48 7.86 8.03 7.31
N SER A 49 7.83 6.86 6.66
CA SER A 49 8.77 6.54 5.58
C SER A 49 8.20 5.58 4.54
N GLY A 50 8.67 5.70 3.30
CA GLY A 50 8.30 4.81 2.20
C GLY A 50 8.65 3.35 2.46
N THR A 51 9.76 3.06 3.15
CA THR A 51 10.14 1.70 3.56
C THR A 51 9.08 1.04 4.43
N GLN A 52 8.50 1.79 5.38
CA GLN A 52 7.44 1.27 6.24
C GLN A 52 6.15 1.05 5.45
N ARG A 53 5.80 1.95 4.52
CA ARG A 53 4.66 1.75 3.61
C ARG A 53 4.82 0.51 2.73
N ARG A 54 6.05 0.23 2.27
CA ARG A 54 6.39 -1.01 1.54
C ARG A 54 6.31 -2.25 2.42
N ALA A 55 6.73 -2.16 3.69
CA ALA A 55 6.57 -3.26 4.66
C ALA A 55 5.08 -3.58 4.90
N TRP A 56 4.29 -2.56 5.26
CA TRP A 56 2.84 -2.68 5.41
C TRP A 56 2.18 -3.30 4.16
N HIS A 57 2.55 -2.86 2.96
CA HIS A 57 1.96 -3.40 1.73
C HIS A 57 2.27 -4.88 1.53
N ARG A 58 3.48 -5.34 1.90
CA ARG A 58 3.84 -6.77 1.84
C ARG A 58 2.97 -7.59 2.81
N GLU A 59 2.77 -7.09 4.02
CA GLU A 59 1.93 -7.73 5.03
C GLU A 59 0.46 -7.77 4.60
N HIS A 60 -0.08 -6.64 4.13
CA HIS A 60 -1.43 -6.55 3.59
C HIS A 60 -1.65 -7.54 2.44
N LYS A 61 -0.71 -7.58 1.47
CA LYS A 61 -0.78 -8.52 0.35
C LYS A 61 -0.74 -9.98 0.81
N ALA A 62 0.10 -10.31 1.79
CA ALA A 62 0.16 -11.65 2.37
C ALA A 62 -1.15 -12.03 3.06
N GLN A 63 -1.76 -11.10 3.80
CA GLN A 63 -3.06 -11.32 4.44
C GLN A 63 -4.16 -11.58 3.40
N ILE A 64 -4.29 -10.74 2.37
CA ILE A 64 -5.29 -10.94 1.31
C ILE A 64 -5.04 -12.26 0.55
N THR A 65 -3.78 -12.60 0.29
CA THR A 65 -3.47 -13.89 -0.37
C THR A 65 -3.95 -15.08 0.47
N ARG A 66 -3.80 -14.99 1.81
CA ARG A 66 -4.25 -16.04 2.72
C ARG A 66 -5.77 -16.09 2.83
N ASP A 67 -6.42 -14.93 2.83
CA ASP A 67 -7.87 -14.78 2.91
C ASP A 67 -8.54 -15.37 1.65
N GLN A 68 -8.08 -14.98 0.47
CA GLN A 68 -8.55 -15.53 -0.81
C GLN A 68 -8.29 -17.03 -0.95
N ALA A 69 -7.19 -17.55 -0.38
CA ALA A 69 -6.92 -18.98 -0.35
C ALA A 69 -7.80 -19.74 0.67
N GLY A 70 -8.38 -19.04 1.65
CA GLY A 70 -9.33 -19.60 2.62
C GLY A 70 -10.78 -19.60 2.13
N GLU A 71 -11.14 -18.68 1.22
CA GLU A 71 -12.48 -18.50 0.66
C GLU A 71 -12.80 -19.47 -0.51
N THR A 72 -12.13 -20.63 -0.54
CA THR A 72 -12.41 -21.74 -1.48
C THR A 72 -12.94 -22.95 -0.71
N ARG A 73 -14.07 -22.78 0.00
CA ARG A 73 -14.78 -23.88 0.66
C ARG A 73 -16.24 -23.91 0.30
#